data_AF-A0A838F3Z8-F1
#
_entry.id   AF-A0A838F3Z8-F1
#
_cell.length_a   1.000
_cell.length_b   1.000
_cell.length_c   1.000
_cell.angle_alpha   90.00
_cell.angle_beta   90.00
_cell.angle_gamma   90.00
#
_symmetry.space_group_name_H-M   'P 1'
#
loop_
_entity.id
_entity.type
_entity.pdbx_description
1 polymer ?
#
loop_
_entity_poly.entity_id
_entity_poly.type
_entity_poly.pdbx_seq_one_letter_code
_entity_poly.pdbx_strand_id
1 'polypeptide(L)'
;MINFKDFVSGLNQSQIENPSVQVTSKVSAHTLFLKFDNRDVLIKASYSGAVDPWLGSMCSIVSGKTLSQMTALAWKDWDETFKQDQTFWDFKAEKAENFFFTPLELLKAGLDSYRGREYLYKDTEALICRCYGVRENDVLDYIRTTDDPTPEGLATVSKAGMGCRSCVPQLTKWLSIHMPKTQTHHYKEKTRAHWLLEIDYMLNCFPESADWKMEVKSFQGSQVSITFDKDVSQPEEEEVGVRLQDFLAAALDSDLSFFLIRKRQRSNA
;
A
#
# COMPACT_ATOMS: atom_id res chain seq x y z
N MET A 1 -8.08 -28.80 -4.43
CA MET A 1 -7.95 -27.33 -4.57
C MET A 1 -7.94 -26.80 -3.14
N ILE A 2 -6.89 -26.08 -2.73
CA ILE A 2 -6.80 -25.59 -1.34
C ILE A 2 -7.75 -24.40 -1.20
N ASN A 3 -8.64 -24.43 -0.21
CA ASN A 3 -9.62 -23.37 0.00
C ASN A 3 -9.04 -22.33 0.97
N PHE A 4 -9.25 -21.04 0.70
CA PHE A 4 -8.71 -19.98 1.54
C PHE A 4 -9.25 -20.02 2.97
N LYS A 5 -10.48 -20.52 3.15
CA LYS A 5 -11.13 -20.74 4.46
C LYS A 5 -10.34 -21.67 5.38
N ASP A 6 -9.57 -22.59 4.83
CA ASP A 6 -8.73 -23.50 5.63
C ASP A 6 -7.63 -22.71 6.35
N PHE A 7 -7.07 -21.67 5.72
CA PHE A 7 -6.07 -20.79 6.35
C PHE A 7 -6.68 -19.86 7.38
N VAL A 8 -7.94 -19.44 7.19
CA VAL A 8 -8.73 -18.74 8.23
C VAL A 8 -8.88 -19.60 9.48
N SER A 9 -8.87 -20.93 9.31
CA SER A 9 -8.94 -21.90 10.40
C SER A 9 -7.55 -22.32 10.92
N GLY A 10 -6.46 -21.69 10.46
CA GLY A 10 -5.10 -21.97 10.92
C GLY A 10 -4.35 -23.06 10.16
N LEU A 11 -4.73 -23.38 8.92
CA LEU A 11 -3.93 -24.29 8.08
C LEU A 11 -2.48 -23.78 7.95
N ASN A 12 -1.51 -24.69 8.09
CA ASN A 12 -0.06 -24.45 8.17
C ASN A 12 0.44 -23.74 9.45
N GLN A 13 -0.42 -23.49 10.45
CA GLN A 13 0.00 -23.04 11.77
C GLN A 13 0.55 -24.22 12.58
N SER A 14 1.86 -24.45 12.51
CA SER A 14 2.54 -25.51 13.26
C SER A 14 4.05 -25.25 13.33
N GLN A 15 4.70 -25.90 14.29
CA GLN A 15 6.17 -25.95 14.33
C GLN A 15 6.69 -27.10 13.46
N ILE A 16 7.90 -26.94 12.93
CA ILE A 16 8.63 -28.00 12.21
C ILE A 16 9.82 -28.42 13.06
N GLU A 17 9.98 -29.71 13.29
CA GLU A 17 11.20 -30.25 13.90
C GLU A 17 12.39 -30.13 12.94
N ASN A 18 13.49 -29.59 13.46
CA ASN A 18 14.75 -29.38 12.73
C ASN A 18 14.53 -28.66 11.39
N PRO A 19 14.02 -27.41 11.42
CA PRO A 19 13.85 -26.63 10.21
C PRO A 19 15.23 -26.24 9.64
N SER A 20 15.31 -26.10 8.32
CA SER A 20 16.50 -25.53 7.68
C SER A 20 16.67 -24.05 8.00
N VAL A 21 15.54 -23.36 8.24
CA VAL A 21 15.48 -21.95 8.56
C VAL A 21 14.38 -21.70 9.57
N GLN A 22 14.66 -20.86 10.56
CA GLN A 22 13.70 -20.34 11.51
C GLN A 22 13.90 -18.82 11.64
N VAL A 23 12.87 -18.05 11.31
CA VAL A 23 12.92 -16.57 11.42
C VAL A 23 11.67 -16.04 12.12
N THR A 24 11.87 -15.17 13.11
CA THR A 24 10.80 -14.56 13.90
C THR A 24 10.70 -13.06 13.60
N SER A 25 9.50 -12.59 13.29
CA SER A 25 9.22 -11.15 13.12
C SER A 25 9.08 -10.51 14.51
N LYS A 26 9.82 -9.42 14.73
CA LYS A 26 9.73 -8.63 15.98
C LYS A 26 8.43 -7.83 16.06
N VAL A 27 7.82 -7.49 14.93
CA VAL A 27 6.61 -6.65 14.85
C VAL A 27 5.36 -7.47 15.11
N SER A 28 5.23 -8.62 14.44
CA SER A 28 4.01 -9.43 14.48
C SER A 28 4.09 -10.63 15.42
N ALA A 29 5.28 -10.90 16.00
CA ALA A 29 5.59 -12.09 16.81
C ALA A 29 5.39 -13.44 16.09
N HIS A 30 5.17 -13.45 14.77
CA HIS A 30 5.10 -14.69 14.00
C HIS A 30 6.50 -15.27 13.74
N THR A 31 6.61 -16.59 13.76
CA THR A 31 7.82 -17.31 13.38
C THR A 31 7.55 -18.16 12.15
N LEU A 32 8.36 -18.01 11.10
CA LEU A 32 8.32 -18.80 9.89
C LEU A 32 9.37 -19.92 9.96
N PHE A 33 8.95 -21.13 9.61
CA PHE A 33 9.78 -22.32 9.52
C PHE A 33 9.84 -22.80 8.07
N LEU A 34 11.04 -22.95 7.52
CA LEU A 34 11.26 -23.50 6.17
C LEU A 34 12.15 -24.73 6.25
N LYS A 35 11.80 -25.78 5.50
CA LYS A 35 12.61 -26.98 5.36
C LYS A 35 12.89 -27.26 3.89
N PHE A 36 14.16 -27.35 3.56
CA PHE A 36 14.66 -27.61 2.22
C PHE A 36 15.17 -29.05 2.09
N ASP A 37 15.08 -29.61 0.90
CA ASP A 37 15.82 -30.82 0.55
C ASP A 37 17.27 -30.51 0.15
N ASN A 38 17.99 -31.53 -0.32
CA ASN A 38 19.37 -31.42 -0.78
C ASN A 38 19.53 -30.78 -2.17
N ARG A 39 18.43 -30.36 -2.81
CA ARG A 39 18.39 -29.70 -4.13
C ARG A 39 17.85 -28.28 -4.03
N ASP A 40 17.83 -27.69 -2.84
CA ASP A 40 17.31 -26.36 -2.56
C ASP A 40 15.82 -26.17 -2.92
N VAL A 41 15.05 -27.27 -2.88
CA VAL A 41 13.59 -27.25 -3.05
C VAL A 41 12.92 -27.22 -1.68
N LEU A 42 11.94 -26.34 -1.50
CA LEU A 42 11.20 -26.24 -0.26
C LEU A 42 10.22 -27.42 -0.11
N ILE A 43 10.51 -28.35 0.79
CA ILE A 43 9.66 -29.52 1.05
C ILE A 43 8.55 -29.25 2.06
N LYS A 44 8.75 -28.28 2.96
CA LYS A 44 7.76 -27.91 3.97
C LYS A 44 7.94 -26.46 4.42
N ALA A 45 6.83 -25.74 4.52
CA ALA A 45 6.74 -24.46 5.21
C ALA A 45 5.60 -24.47 6.21
N SER A 46 5.81 -23.83 7.35
CA SER A 46 4.78 -23.60 8.36
C SER A 46 5.13 -22.36 9.17
N TYR A 47 4.21 -21.93 10.02
CA TYR A 47 4.44 -20.81 10.92
C TYR A 47 3.89 -21.05 12.33
N SER A 48 4.37 -20.29 13.31
CA SER A 48 3.76 -20.16 14.64
C SER A 48 3.47 -18.70 14.96
N GLY A 49 2.58 -18.46 15.93
CA GLY A 49 2.05 -17.13 16.27
C GLY A 49 0.51 -17.15 16.31
N ALA A 50 -0.12 -15.98 16.22
CA ALA A 50 -1.56 -15.88 16.04
C ALA A 50 -1.99 -16.49 14.68
N VAL A 51 -3.27 -16.82 14.50
CA VAL A 51 -3.75 -17.31 13.21
C VAL A 51 -3.63 -16.20 12.18
N ASP A 52 -2.82 -16.43 11.13
CA ASP A 52 -2.59 -15.50 10.04
C ASP A 52 -2.85 -16.24 8.71
N PRO A 53 -4.01 -15.99 8.06
CA PRO A 53 -4.38 -16.66 6.82
C PRO A 53 -3.44 -16.34 5.66
N TRP A 54 -2.80 -15.17 5.67
CA TRP A 54 -1.85 -14.76 4.65
C TRP A 54 -0.53 -15.51 4.79
N LEU A 55 -0.06 -15.70 6.02
CA LEU A 55 1.14 -16.49 6.31
C LEU A 55 0.91 -17.98 6.05
N GLY A 56 -0.26 -18.50 6.43
CA GLY A 56 -0.67 -19.87 6.15
C GLY A 56 -0.75 -20.16 4.66
N SER A 57 -1.45 -19.31 3.90
CA SER A 57 -1.55 -19.44 2.44
C SER A 57 -0.22 -19.29 1.73
N MET A 58 0.65 -18.38 2.20
CA MET A 58 2.03 -18.29 1.71
C MET A 58 2.74 -19.64 1.76
N CYS A 59 2.68 -20.32 2.92
CA CYS A 59 3.37 -21.59 3.14
C CYS A 59 2.95 -22.64 2.09
N SER A 60 1.66 -22.68 1.74
CA SER A 60 1.16 -23.53 0.66
C SER A 60 1.62 -23.07 -0.73
N ILE A 61 1.60 -21.76 -1.00
CA ILE A 61 2.04 -21.19 -2.30
C ILE A 61 3.52 -21.45 -2.57
N VAL A 62 4.37 -21.44 -1.53
CA VAL A 62 5.82 -21.65 -1.69
C VAL A 62 6.23 -23.11 -1.66
N SER A 63 5.40 -24.00 -1.12
CA SER A 63 5.73 -25.43 -1.01
C SER A 63 6.00 -26.04 -2.39
N GLY A 64 7.10 -26.79 -2.51
CA GLY A 64 7.58 -27.38 -3.75
C GLY A 64 8.33 -26.41 -4.69
N LYS A 65 8.50 -25.14 -4.32
CA LYS A 65 9.25 -24.16 -5.13
C LYS A 65 10.74 -24.17 -4.80
N THR A 66 11.54 -23.82 -5.80
CA THR A 66 12.98 -23.54 -5.66
C THR A 66 13.22 -22.16 -5.02
N LEU A 67 14.44 -21.92 -4.54
CA LEU A 67 14.86 -20.59 -4.05
C LEU A 67 14.58 -19.45 -5.04
N SER A 68 14.83 -19.66 -6.33
CA SER A 68 14.62 -18.63 -7.35
C SER A 68 13.14 -18.27 -7.48
N GLN A 69 12.27 -19.28 -7.55
CA GLN A 69 10.82 -19.10 -7.63
C GLN A 69 10.26 -18.41 -6.39
N MET A 70 10.72 -18.76 -5.18
CA MET A 70 10.30 -18.08 -3.94
C MET A 70 10.84 -16.65 -3.84
N THR A 71 12.04 -16.39 -4.40
CA THR A 71 12.59 -15.04 -4.48
C THR A 71 11.76 -14.15 -5.42
N ALA A 72 11.18 -14.71 -6.47
CA ALA A 72 10.30 -13.99 -7.40
C ALA A 72 8.86 -13.80 -6.89
N LEU A 73 8.48 -14.48 -5.80
CA LEU A 73 7.12 -14.38 -5.24
C LEU A 73 6.76 -12.94 -4.89
N ALA A 74 5.56 -12.53 -5.31
CA ALA A 74 4.94 -11.22 -5.14
C ALA A 74 3.50 -11.39 -4.64
N TRP A 75 2.89 -10.28 -4.19
CA TRP A 75 1.51 -10.30 -3.68
C TRP A 75 0.48 -10.76 -4.73
N LYS A 76 0.72 -10.50 -6.02
CA LYS A 76 -0.14 -10.93 -7.13
C LYS A 76 -0.24 -12.45 -7.26
N ASP A 77 0.72 -13.20 -6.72
CA ASP A 77 0.66 -14.66 -6.73
C ASP A 77 -0.53 -15.19 -5.90
N TRP A 78 -1.00 -14.46 -4.88
CA TRP A 78 -2.21 -14.81 -4.15
C TRP A 78 -3.45 -14.63 -5.02
N ASP A 79 -3.56 -13.51 -5.73
CA ASP A 79 -4.69 -13.22 -6.62
C ASP A 79 -4.84 -14.29 -7.69
N GLU A 80 -3.72 -14.73 -8.29
CA GLU A 80 -3.76 -15.81 -9.28
C GLU A 80 -4.09 -17.16 -8.64
N THR A 81 -3.51 -17.46 -7.46
CA THR A 81 -3.75 -18.74 -6.75
C THR A 81 -5.21 -18.88 -6.32
N PHE A 82 -5.83 -17.79 -5.87
CA PHE A 82 -7.17 -17.76 -5.29
C PHE A 82 -8.20 -17.03 -6.17
N LYS A 83 -7.94 -16.92 -7.48
CA LYS A 83 -8.80 -16.16 -8.42
C LYS A 83 -10.27 -16.57 -8.39
N GLN A 84 -10.57 -17.82 -8.07
CA GLN A 84 -11.92 -18.39 -7.99
C GLN A 84 -12.42 -18.60 -6.55
N ASP A 85 -11.69 -18.12 -5.54
CA ASP A 85 -12.03 -18.31 -4.13
C ASP A 85 -12.72 -17.07 -3.56
N GLN A 86 -14.02 -17.16 -3.31
CA GLN A 86 -14.80 -16.04 -2.78
C GLN A 86 -14.34 -15.60 -1.38
N THR A 87 -13.95 -16.56 -0.52
CA THR A 87 -13.49 -16.25 0.84
C THR A 87 -12.20 -15.44 0.81
N PHE A 88 -11.30 -15.73 -0.13
CA PHE A 88 -10.11 -14.90 -0.35
C PHE A 88 -10.48 -13.47 -0.73
N TRP A 89 -11.39 -13.26 -1.69
CA TRP A 89 -11.76 -11.92 -2.14
C TRP A 89 -12.50 -11.11 -1.07
N ASP A 90 -13.40 -11.74 -0.32
CA ASP A 90 -14.11 -11.10 0.80
C ASP A 90 -13.11 -10.68 1.90
N PHE A 91 -12.23 -11.61 2.29
CA PHE A 91 -11.22 -11.34 3.32
C PHE A 91 -10.21 -10.29 2.86
N LYS A 92 -9.84 -10.29 1.57
CA LYS A 92 -9.00 -9.26 0.98
C LYS A 92 -9.70 -7.91 1.00
N ALA A 93 -10.97 -7.81 0.61
CA ALA A 93 -11.71 -6.54 0.64
C ALA A 93 -11.77 -5.93 2.06
N GLU A 94 -11.95 -6.77 3.08
CA GLU A 94 -12.05 -6.30 4.48
C GLU A 94 -10.69 -6.03 5.14
N LYS A 95 -9.65 -6.81 4.81
CA LYS A 95 -8.37 -6.83 5.56
C LYS A 95 -7.14 -6.46 4.71
N ALA A 96 -7.28 -6.14 3.43
CA ALA A 96 -6.13 -5.82 2.56
C ALA A 96 -5.34 -4.60 3.02
N GLU A 97 -5.95 -3.67 3.76
CA GLU A 97 -5.26 -2.50 4.32
C GLU A 97 -4.21 -2.86 5.38
N ASN A 98 -4.30 -4.04 5.98
CA ASN A 98 -3.27 -4.64 6.86
C ASN A 98 -2.16 -5.36 6.07
N PHE A 99 -2.29 -5.33 4.74
CA PHE A 99 -1.25 -5.28 3.70
C PHE A 99 -0.05 -6.21 3.87
N PHE A 100 -0.27 -7.54 3.87
CA PHE A 100 0.65 -8.59 3.38
C PHE A 100 2.18 -8.47 3.58
N PHE A 101 2.64 -7.68 4.56
CA PHE A 101 4.05 -7.37 4.69
C PHE A 101 4.75 -8.51 5.40
N THR A 102 4.17 -8.90 6.54
CA THR A 102 4.69 -9.96 7.40
C THR A 102 5.01 -11.25 6.64
N PRO A 103 4.14 -11.82 5.77
CA PRO A 103 4.46 -13.05 5.07
C PRO A 103 5.63 -12.91 4.12
N LEU A 104 5.59 -11.91 3.23
CA LEU A 104 6.67 -11.70 2.26
C LEU A 104 7.98 -11.34 2.96
N GLU A 105 7.93 -10.49 3.98
CA GLU A 105 9.08 -10.11 4.83
C GLU A 105 9.71 -11.34 5.47
N LEU A 106 8.93 -12.18 6.17
CA LEU A 106 9.42 -13.39 6.82
C LEU A 106 10.00 -14.38 5.82
N LEU A 107 9.33 -14.59 4.67
CA LEU A 107 9.85 -15.46 3.62
C LEU A 107 11.19 -14.94 3.10
N LYS A 108 11.26 -13.64 2.80
CA LYS A 108 12.48 -13.01 2.32
C LYS A 108 13.61 -13.12 3.36
N ALA A 109 13.34 -12.83 4.62
CA ALA A 109 14.31 -12.98 5.70
C ALA A 109 14.77 -14.44 5.88
N GLY A 110 13.83 -15.39 5.77
CA GLY A 110 14.14 -16.81 5.80
C GLY A 110 15.06 -17.24 4.66
N LEU A 111 14.79 -16.79 3.43
CA LEU A 111 15.65 -17.09 2.28
C LEU A 111 17.05 -16.45 2.39
N ASP A 112 17.17 -15.30 3.07
CA ASP A 112 18.48 -14.71 3.34
C ASP A 112 19.23 -15.47 4.41
N SER A 113 18.57 -15.88 5.50
CA SER A 113 19.17 -16.75 6.52
C SER A 113 19.69 -18.04 5.90
N TYR A 114 18.89 -18.69 5.05
CA TYR A 114 19.31 -19.86 4.29
C TYR A 114 20.59 -19.64 3.47
N ARG A 115 20.80 -18.42 2.96
CA ARG A 115 21.97 -18.01 2.17
C ARG A 115 23.13 -17.46 3.03
N GLY A 116 23.04 -17.54 4.35
CA GLY A 116 24.05 -16.98 5.27
C GLY A 116 24.06 -15.45 5.34
N ARG A 117 22.96 -14.78 4.96
CA ARG A 117 22.81 -13.31 4.97
C ARG A 117 22.07 -12.76 6.18
N GLU A 118 22.12 -13.48 7.29
CA GLU A 118 21.43 -13.15 8.55
C GLU A 118 21.85 -11.78 9.12
N TYR A 119 23.05 -11.33 8.79
CA TYR A 119 23.58 -10.02 9.21
C TYR A 119 22.70 -8.84 8.78
N LEU A 120 21.90 -9.00 7.71
CA LEU A 120 20.95 -7.97 7.25
C LEU A 120 19.82 -7.69 8.26
N TYR A 121 19.59 -8.59 9.22
CA TYR A 121 18.47 -8.53 10.16
C TYR A 121 18.90 -8.38 11.63
N LYS A 122 20.19 -8.11 11.89
CA LYS A 122 20.71 -7.97 13.26
C LYS A 122 20.22 -6.70 13.96
N ASP A 123 19.99 -5.62 13.22
CA ASP A 123 19.50 -4.37 13.80
C ASP A 123 18.05 -4.48 14.27
N THR A 124 17.70 -3.67 15.26
CA THR A 124 16.34 -3.54 15.79
C THR A 124 15.43 -2.71 14.91
N GLU A 125 16.01 -1.92 14.01
CA GLU A 125 15.30 -1.02 13.11
C GLU A 125 14.66 -1.77 11.94
N ALA A 126 13.43 -1.38 11.57
CA ALA A 126 12.70 -2.02 10.49
C ALA A 126 13.46 -1.88 9.16
N LEU A 127 13.65 -3.00 8.45
CA LEU A 127 14.27 -3.00 7.14
C LEU A 127 13.22 -2.62 6.07
N ILE A 128 13.40 -1.48 5.41
CA ILE A 128 12.48 -0.95 4.40
C ILE A 128 12.86 -1.45 3.00
N CYS A 129 14.12 -1.30 2.56
CA CYS A 129 14.60 -1.86 1.30
C CYS A 129 15.66 -2.95 1.52
N ARG A 130 15.24 -4.20 1.34
CA ARG A 130 16.13 -5.36 1.43
C ARG A 130 17.28 -5.37 0.42
N CYS A 131 17.04 -4.96 -0.83
CA CYS A 131 18.06 -5.04 -1.88
C CYS A 131 19.31 -4.22 -1.57
N TYR A 132 19.12 -3.12 -0.85
CA TYR A 132 20.18 -2.15 -0.57
C TYR A 132 20.38 -1.91 0.93
N GLY A 133 19.72 -2.68 1.80
CA GLY A 133 19.88 -2.59 3.24
C GLY A 133 19.29 -1.32 3.88
N VAL A 134 18.35 -0.65 3.21
CA VAL A 134 17.78 0.63 3.70
C VAL A 134 16.77 0.36 4.80
N ARG A 135 16.91 1.03 5.93
CA ARG A 135 16.10 0.89 7.14
C ARG A 135 15.20 2.09 7.37
N GLU A 136 14.33 1.96 8.36
CA GLU A 136 13.40 3.00 8.80
C GLU A 136 14.12 4.31 9.11
N ASN A 137 15.20 4.26 9.89
CA ASN A 137 15.93 5.48 10.26
C ASN A 137 16.64 6.12 9.05
N ASP A 138 17.13 5.33 8.08
CA ASP A 138 17.70 5.91 6.85
C ASP A 138 16.66 6.74 6.08
N VAL A 139 15.40 6.27 6.05
CA VAL A 139 14.29 6.99 5.41
C VAL A 139 13.88 8.21 6.23
N LEU A 140 13.76 8.07 7.56
CA LEU A 140 13.42 9.19 8.45
C LEU A 140 14.50 10.28 8.47
N ASP A 141 15.77 9.89 8.46
CA ASP A 141 16.89 10.82 8.40
C ASP A 141 16.92 11.53 7.05
N TYR A 142 16.67 10.83 5.94
CA TYR A 142 16.49 11.46 4.64
C TYR A 142 15.38 12.53 4.66
N ILE A 143 14.22 12.20 5.23
CA ILE A 143 13.09 13.14 5.35
C ILE A 143 13.45 14.35 6.22
N ARG A 144 14.20 14.16 7.32
CA ARG A 144 14.59 15.23 8.24
C ARG A 144 15.68 16.15 7.71
N THR A 145 16.55 15.64 6.84
CA THR A 145 17.78 16.33 6.41
C THR A 145 17.73 16.84 4.97
N THR A 146 16.66 16.54 4.23
CA THR A 146 16.48 16.97 2.84
C THR A 146 15.37 18.01 2.75
N ASP A 147 15.65 19.14 2.11
CA ASP A 147 14.62 20.11 1.72
C ASP A 147 13.86 19.55 0.52
N ASP A 148 12.54 19.38 0.65
CA ASP A 148 11.63 18.73 -0.32
C ASP A 148 11.99 17.25 -0.62
N PRO A 149 11.86 16.35 0.38
CA PRO A 149 12.12 14.93 0.17
C PRO A 149 11.16 14.38 -0.90
N THR A 150 11.64 13.49 -1.77
CA THR A 150 10.82 12.82 -2.80
C THR A 150 11.11 11.32 -2.87
N PRO A 151 10.18 10.47 -3.34
CA PRO A 151 10.47 9.05 -3.57
C PRO A 151 11.67 8.83 -4.51
N GLU A 152 11.76 9.63 -5.56
CA GLU A 152 12.86 9.61 -6.54
C GLU A 152 14.18 10.07 -5.91
N GLY A 153 14.14 11.10 -5.06
CA GLY A 153 15.29 11.56 -4.30
C GLY A 153 15.79 10.52 -3.31
N LEU A 154 14.87 9.89 -2.56
CA LEU A 154 15.18 8.78 -1.66
C LEU A 154 15.80 7.61 -2.41
N ALA A 155 15.24 7.24 -3.56
CA ALA A 155 15.79 6.19 -4.43
C ALA A 155 17.19 6.55 -4.95
N THR A 156 17.46 7.82 -5.22
CA THR A 156 18.78 8.27 -5.70
C THR A 156 19.86 8.13 -4.61
N VAL A 157 19.55 8.52 -3.37
CA VAL A 157 20.54 8.51 -2.28
C VAL A 157 20.73 7.13 -1.64
N SER A 158 19.65 6.36 -1.52
CA SER A 158 19.64 5.08 -0.79
C SER A 158 19.57 3.86 -1.71
N LYS A 159 19.29 4.06 -3.01
CA LYS A 159 18.94 3.00 -3.99
C LYS A 159 17.66 2.24 -3.65
N ALA A 160 16.93 2.63 -2.59
CA ALA A 160 15.66 2.04 -2.23
C ALA A 160 14.67 2.10 -3.39
N GLY A 161 13.96 1.00 -3.64
CA GLY A 161 12.99 0.94 -4.73
C GLY A 161 13.57 0.69 -6.14
N MET A 162 14.90 0.69 -6.32
CA MET A 162 15.54 0.41 -7.62
C MET A 162 15.83 -1.08 -7.87
N GLY A 163 15.75 -1.92 -6.85
CA GLY A 163 16.09 -3.35 -6.90
C GLY A 163 14.91 -4.22 -7.34
N CYS A 164 14.50 -5.17 -6.49
CA CYS A 164 13.31 -6.00 -6.73
C CYS A 164 11.98 -5.22 -6.67
N ARG A 165 12.04 -3.92 -6.30
CA ARG A 165 10.90 -2.99 -6.19
C ARG A 165 9.82 -3.39 -5.18
N SER A 166 9.99 -4.45 -4.40
CA SER A 166 8.99 -4.90 -3.43
C SER A 166 8.73 -3.90 -2.29
N CYS A 167 9.70 -3.03 -2.01
CA CYS A 167 9.60 -1.99 -0.98
C CYS A 167 8.92 -0.70 -1.47
N VAL A 168 8.69 -0.54 -2.79
CA VAL A 168 8.15 0.71 -3.36
C VAL A 168 6.80 1.09 -2.74
N PRO A 169 5.80 0.20 -2.63
CA PRO A 169 4.52 0.58 -2.03
C PRO A 169 4.65 1.07 -0.57
N GLN A 170 5.51 0.43 0.22
CA GLN A 170 5.75 0.81 1.60
C GLN A 170 6.50 2.14 1.69
N LEU A 171 7.52 2.35 0.86
CA LEU A 171 8.25 3.61 0.75
C LEU A 171 7.32 4.76 0.39
N THR A 172 6.44 4.57 -0.61
CA THR A 172 5.45 5.56 -1.01
C THR A 172 4.50 5.90 0.14
N LYS A 173 3.95 4.88 0.83
CA LYS A 173 3.08 5.09 1.99
C LYS A 173 3.81 5.81 3.13
N TRP A 174 5.03 5.39 3.43
CA TRP A 174 5.84 5.99 4.50
C TRP A 174 6.20 7.44 4.23
N LEU A 175 6.63 7.74 3.00
CA LEU A 175 6.88 9.10 2.58
C LEU A 175 5.60 9.94 2.70
N SER A 176 4.44 9.43 2.25
CA SER A 176 3.17 10.17 2.40
C SER A 176 2.74 10.45 3.85
N ILE A 177 3.15 9.62 4.81
CA ILE A 177 2.82 9.80 6.25
C ILE A 177 3.82 10.73 6.94
N HIS A 178 5.11 10.60 6.61
CA HIS A 178 6.21 11.22 7.35
C HIS A 178 6.80 12.45 6.68
N MET A 179 6.53 12.67 5.40
CA MET A 179 6.74 13.99 4.82
C MET A 179 5.95 14.98 5.69
N PRO A 180 6.57 16.06 6.20
CA PRO A 180 5.76 17.21 6.56
C PRO A 180 4.87 17.46 5.34
N LYS A 181 3.57 17.69 5.52
CA LYS A 181 2.73 18.13 4.40
C LYS A 181 3.42 19.36 3.82
N THR A 182 4.28 19.16 2.83
CA THR A 182 4.89 20.23 2.08
C THR A 182 3.67 20.74 1.34
N GLN A 183 3.09 21.80 1.90
CA GLN A 183 2.25 22.71 1.17
C GLN A 183 3.14 23.23 0.06
N THR A 184 3.34 22.44 -0.99
CA THR A 184 3.91 22.97 -2.20
C THR A 184 2.79 23.77 -2.84
N HIS A 185 2.79 25.06 -2.49
CA HIS A 185 1.93 26.10 -3.02
C HIS A 185 2.21 26.28 -4.52
N HIS A 186 1.75 25.35 -5.34
CA HIS A 186 2.00 25.29 -6.79
C HIS A 186 0.94 26.03 -7.60
N TYR A 187 -0.13 26.55 -6.98
CA TYR A 187 -1.19 27.25 -7.70
C TYR A 187 -0.66 28.30 -8.70
N LYS A 188 0.44 28.99 -8.37
CA LYS A 188 1.07 30.02 -9.22
C LYS A 188 1.97 29.51 -10.35
N GLU A 189 2.38 28.26 -10.33
CA GLU A 189 3.38 27.70 -11.27
C GLU A 189 2.75 26.94 -12.44
N LYS A 190 1.50 26.50 -12.29
CA LYS A 190 0.74 25.75 -13.30
C LYS A 190 -0.25 26.64 -14.06
N THR A 191 -0.44 26.37 -15.35
CA THR A 191 -1.45 27.08 -16.14
C THR A 191 -2.87 26.66 -15.72
N ARG A 192 -3.85 27.54 -15.93
CA ARG A 192 -5.27 27.24 -15.66
C ARG A 192 -5.75 25.96 -16.33
N ALA A 193 -5.33 25.69 -17.57
CA ALA A 193 -5.74 24.49 -18.30
C ALA A 193 -5.22 23.20 -17.65
N HIS A 194 -3.98 23.22 -17.16
CA HIS A 194 -3.39 22.08 -16.48
C HIS A 194 -4.10 21.78 -15.16
N TRP A 195 -4.40 22.80 -14.38
CA TRP A 195 -5.22 22.65 -13.17
C TRP A 195 -6.62 22.11 -13.45
N LEU A 196 -7.29 22.55 -14.52
CA LEU A 196 -8.61 22.02 -14.86
C LEU A 196 -8.55 20.50 -15.13
N LEU A 197 -7.49 20.01 -15.78
CA LEU A 197 -7.31 18.58 -16.03
C LEU A 197 -7.05 17.79 -14.74
N GLU A 198 -6.23 18.32 -13.83
CA GLU A 198 -5.97 17.66 -12.55
C GLU A 198 -7.21 17.66 -11.64
N ILE A 199 -7.93 18.78 -11.58
CA ILE A 199 -9.19 18.88 -10.84
C ILE A 199 -10.21 17.90 -11.40
N ASP A 200 -10.35 17.81 -12.72
CA ASP A 200 -11.27 16.86 -13.37
C ASP A 200 -10.88 15.41 -13.10
N TYR A 201 -9.59 15.07 -13.19
CA TYR A 201 -9.08 13.75 -12.83
C TYR A 201 -9.38 13.38 -11.39
N MET A 202 -9.06 14.27 -10.44
CA MET A 202 -9.30 14.03 -9.03
C MET A 202 -10.79 13.98 -8.69
N LEU A 203 -11.60 14.83 -9.33
CA LEU A 203 -13.05 14.76 -9.19
C LEU A 203 -13.60 13.40 -9.55
N ASN A 204 -13.14 12.79 -10.65
CA ASN A 204 -13.54 11.43 -11.03
C ASN A 204 -13.13 10.34 -10.02
N CYS A 205 -12.16 10.62 -9.14
CA CYS A 205 -11.78 9.74 -8.03
C CYS A 205 -12.60 9.98 -6.75
N PHE A 206 -13.38 11.07 -6.68
CA PHE A 206 -14.24 11.34 -5.54
C PHE A 206 -15.50 10.44 -5.59
N PRO A 207 -15.83 9.69 -4.51
CA PRO A 207 -16.85 8.64 -4.57
C PRO A 207 -18.24 9.12 -5.04
N GLU A 208 -18.65 10.31 -4.64
CA GLU A 208 -19.97 10.87 -4.97
C GLU A 208 -20.01 11.59 -6.33
N SER A 209 -18.87 11.81 -6.98
CA SER A 209 -18.76 12.64 -8.20
C SER A 209 -19.62 12.14 -9.36
N ALA A 210 -19.65 10.82 -9.58
CA ALA A 210 -20.36 10.19 -10.70
C ALA A 210 -21.88 10.25 -10.51
N ASP A 211 -22.36 10.02 -9.29
CA ASP A 211 -23.79 10.06 -8.94
C ASP A 211 -24.32 11.50 -8.89
N TRP A 212 -23.50 12.46 -8.45
CA TRP A 212 -23.85 13.87 -8.35
C TRP A 212 -23.57 14.67 -9.63
N LYS A 213 -22.97 14.03 -10.64
CA LYS A 213 -22.46 14.64 -11.89
C LYS A 213 -21.71 15.93 -11.63
N MET A 214 -20.66 15.82 -10.83
CA MET A 214 -19.85 16.95 -10.43
C MET A 214 -19.01 17.47 -11.60
N GLU A 215 -19.13 18.76 -11.90
CA GLU A 215 -18.43 19.41 -13.03
C GLU A 215 -17.78 20.71 -12.56
N VAL A 216 -16.56 21.01 -13.01
CA VAL A 216 -15.93 22.31 -12.74
C VAL A 216 -16.66 23.40 -13.53
N LYS A 217 -17.33 24.32 -12.82
CA LYS A 217 -18.03 25.47 -13.41
C LYS A 217 -17.10 26.65 -13.66
N SER A 218 -16.26 26.97 -12.69
CA SER A 218 -15.35 28.11 -12.78
C SER A 218 -14.09 27.90 -11.97
N PHE A 219 -13.02 28.52 -12.43
CA PHE A 219 -11.76 28.59 -11.72
C PHE A 219 -11.19 30.00 -11.87
N GLN A 220 -11.18 30.77 -10.79
CA GLN A 220 -10.77 32.17 -10.75
C GLN A 220 -9.92 32.43 -9.51
N GLY A 221 -8.68 32.88 -9.70
CA GLY A 221 -7.73 32.94 -8.58
C GLY A 221 -7.62 31.55 -7.92
N SER A 222 -7.56 31.53 -6.60
CA SER A 222 -7.53 30.27 -5.84
C SER A 222 -8.89 29.60 -5.63
N GLN A 223 -9.97 30.10 -6.24
CA GLN A 223 -11.32 29.58 -6.02
C GLN A 223 -11.80 28.74 -7.20
N VAL A 224 -12.18 27.50 -6.90
CA VAL A 224 -12.77 26.54 -7.83
C VAL A 224 -14.22 26.32 -7.43
N SER A 225 -15.13 26.49 -8.38
CA SER A 225 -16.55 26.19 -8.17
C SER A 225 -16.92 24.94 -8.95
N ILE A 226 -17.49 23.97 -8.25
CA ILE A 226 -17.88 22.67 -8.77
C ILE A 226 -19.40 22.60 -8.67
N THR A 227 -20.07 22.30 -9.78
CA THR A 227 -21.52 22.14 -9.81
C THR A 227 -21.94 20.70 -9.75
N PHE A 228 -23.10 20.44 -9.14
CA PHE A 228 -23.73 19.12 -9.11
C PHE A 228 -25.22 19.22 -9.45
N ASP A 229 -25.83 18.13 -9.94
CA ASP A 229 -27.25 18.09 -10.36
C ASP A 229 -28.18 17.27 -9.45
N LYS A 230 -27.62 16.56 -8.46
CA LYS A 230 -28.39 15.74 -7.52
C LYS A 230 -29.26 16.59 -6.60
N ASP A 231 -30.49 16.13 -6.36
CA ASP A 231 -31.36 16.72 -5.35
C ASP A 231 -31.07 16.10 -3.98
N VAL A 232 -30.53 16.91 -3.08
CA VAL A 232 -30.08 16.49 -1.74
C VAL A 232 -30.59 17.47 -0.69
N SER A 233 -30.49 17.11 0.59
CA SER A 233 -30.77 18.06 1.66
C SER A 233 -29.62 19.06 1.84
N GLN A 234 -29.88 20.23 2.44
CA GLN A 234 -28.81 21.20 2.75
C GLN A 234 -27.71 20.61 3.67
N PRO A 235 -28.02 19.85 4.73
CA PRO A 235 -26.99 19.22 5.56
C PRO A 235 -26.12 18.23 4.79
N GLU A 236 -26.71 17.45 3.88
CA GLU A 236 -25.99 16.50 3.03
C GLU A 236 -25.06 17.23 2.02
N GLU A 237 -25.52 18.34 1.45
CA GLU A 237 -24.71 19.21 0.60
C GLU A 237 -23.51 19.79 1.35
N GLU A 238 -23.72 20.27 2.58
CA GLU A 238 -22.64 20.81 3.43
C GLU A 238 -21.62 19.73 3.80
N GLU A 239 -22.06 18.54 4.21
CA GLU A 239 -21.18 17.41 4.55
C GLU A 239 -20.32 16.98 3.35
N VAL A 240 -20.94 16.81 2.18
CA VAL A 240 -20.22 16.44 0.95
C VAL A 240 -19.29 17.57 0.52
N GLY A 241 -19.69 18.83 0.68
CA GLY A 241 -18.85 19.99 0.38
C GLY A 241 -17.58 20.04 1.22
N VAL A 242 -17.66 19.78 2.52
CA VAL A 242 -16.49 19.71 3.41
C VAL A 242 -15.59 18.54 3.02
N ARG A 243 -16.15 17.35 2.81
CA ARG A 243 -15.37 16.17 2.38
C ARG A 243 -14.68 16.40 1.04
N LEU A 244 -15.36 17.05 0.10
CA LEU A 244 -14.81 17.40 -1.21
C LEU A 244 -13.66 18.40 -1.08
N GLN A 245 -13.82 19.43 -0.24
CA GLN A 245 -12.76 20.39 0.05
C GLN A 245 -11.53 19.69 0.63
N ASP A 246 -11.70 18.83 1.65
CA ASP A 246 -10.59 18.12 2.29
C ASP A 246 -9.90 17.17 1.31
N PHE A 247 -10.68 16.44 0.51
CA PHE A 247 -10.17 15.50 -0.49
C PHE A 247 -9.35 16.21 -1.58
N LEU A 248 -9.90 17.27 -2.19
CA LEU A 248 -9.23 17.99 -3.27
C LEU A 248 -8.05 18.82 -2.75
N ALA A 249 -8.16 19.45 -1.59
CA ALA A 249 -7.04 20.19 -0.98
C ALA A 249 -5.89 19.26 -0.58
N ALA A 250 -6.18 18.02 -0.14
CA ALA A 250 -5.16 17.03 0.17
C ALA A 250 -4.47 16.47 -1.09
N ALA A 251 -5.20 16.38 -2.20
CA ALA A 251 -4.69 15.76 -3.43
C ALA A 251 -4.07 16.74 -4.43
N LEU A 252 -4.50 18.01 -4.42
CA LEU A 252 -4.12 19.01 -5.42
C LEU A 252 -3.24 20.12 -4.82
N ASP A 253 -3.85 21.05 -4.10
CA ASP A 253 -3.16 22.16 -3.45
C ASP A 253 -4.07 22.74 -2.36
N SER A 254 -3.52 22.95 -1.16
CA SER A 254 -4.27 23.48 -0.01
C SER A 254 -4.63 24.97 -0.15
N ASP A 255 -3.99 25.71 -1.06
CA ASP A 255 -4.36 27.09 -1.35
C ASP A 255 -5.67 27.19 -2.15
N LEU A 256 -6.07 26.10 -2.81
CA LEU A 256 -7.30 26.07 -3.58
C LEU A 256 -8.52 25.87 -2.65
N SER A 257 -9.47 26.78 -2.80
CA SER A 257 -10.78 26.69 -2.16
C SER A 257 -11.78 26.12 -3.16
N PHE A 258 -12.33 24.96 -2.84
CA PHE A 258 -13.31 24.22 -3.63
C PHE A 258 -14.70 24.43 -3.05
N PHE A 259 -15.59 24.97 -3.88
CA PHE A 259 -16.97 25.25 -3.50
C PHE A 259 -17.90 24.35 -4.29
N LEU A 260 -18.71 23.57 -3.57
CA LEU A 260 -19.78 22.80 -4.16
C LEU A 260 -21.02 23.69 -4.34
N ILE A 261 -21.61 23.71 -5.53
CA ILE A 261 -22.73 24.59 -5.88
C ILE A 261 -23.82 23.80 -6.60
N ARG A 262 -25.05 23.81 -6.09
CA ARG A 262 -26.16 23.17 -6.81
C ARG A 262 -26.41 23.84 -8.17
N LYS A 263 -26.53 23.04 -9.23
CA LYS A 263 -26.94 23.50 -10.57
C LYS A 263 -28.41 23.94 -10.47
N ARG A 264 -28.68 25.25 -10.42
CA ARG A 264 -30.05 25.77 -10.44
C ARG A 264 -30.75 25.26 -11.69
N GLN A 265 -31.74 24.39 -11.54
CA GLN A 265 -32.70 24.12 -12.59
C GLN A 265 -33.45 25.44 -12.83
N ARG A 266 -33.33 26.01 -14.03
CA ARG A 266 -34.29 27.03 -14.45
C ARG A 266 -35.64 26.32 -14.49
N SER A 267 -36.49 26.62 -13.52
CA SER A 267 -37.92 26.44 -13.68
C SER A 267 -38.33 27.31 -14.87
N ASN A 268 -38.61 26.67 -16.01
CA ASN A 268 -39.37 27.33 -17.07
C ASN A 268 -40.76 27.60 -16.48
N ALA A 269 -40.96 28.84 -16.03
CA ALA A 269 -42.27 29.44 -15.89
C ALA A 269 -42.70 30.00 -17.26
#